data_AF-A0AA39XWQ0-F1
#
_entry.id   AF-A0AA39XWQ0-F1
#
_cell.length_a   1.000
_cell.length_b   1.000
_cell.length_c   1.000
_cell.angle_alpha   90.00
_cell.angle_beta   90.00
_cell.angle_gamma   90.00
#
_symmetry.space_group_name_H-M   'P 1'
#
loop_
_entity.id
_entity.type
_entity.pdbx_description
1 polymer ?
#
loop_
_entity_poly.entity_id
_entity_poly.type
_entity_poly.pdbx_seq_one_letter_code
_entity_poly.pdbx_strand_id
1 'polypeptide(L)'
;MKFTSALALLSAVASAQVVIVPTGPVRGPNTLVFKEINGVKNNECLTFTNDGTIVNTACANANADRQVTPGKLLGADILIIQRSFLQPFRPDLVGKTACIGFNGTTFRAEDCAERSVLTTYFDVGNGRIVANGDGWPACLSGHDSKAIVTVDDTGRSCAQFTITAVTPTKP
;
A
#
# COMPACT_ATOMS: atom_id res chain seq x y z
N MET A 1 5.42 66.91 33.67
CA MET A 1 6.30 65.76 33.33
C MET A 1 5.54 64.91 32.32
N LYS A 2 6.00 64.80 31.06
CA LYS A 2 5.36 64.01 30.00
C LYS A 2 6.33 62.90 29.60
N PHE A 3 5.94 61.64 29.85
CA PHE A 3 6.69 60.46 29.39
C PHE A 3 6.01 59.92 28.13
N THR A 4 6.72 59.99 27.00
CA THR A 4 6.36 59.30 25.76
C THR A 4 7.10 57.98 25.70
N SER A 5 6.38 56.87 25.82
CA SER A 5 6.91 55.52 25.61
C SER A 5 6.65 55.10 24.16
N ALA A 6 7.71 54.83 23.41
CA ALA A 6 7.63 54.26 22.06
C ALA A 6 7.66 52.73 22.15
N LEU A 7 6.63 52.09 21.61
CA LEU A 7 6.49 50.64 21.53
C LEU A 7 7.10 50.17 20.20
N ALA A 8 8.22 49.42 20.25
CA ALA A 8 8.85 48.84 19.07
C ALA A 8 8.21 47.48 18.74
N LEU A 9 7.56 47.40 17.58
CA LEU A 9 7.02 46.16 17.00
C LEU A 9 8.16 45.39 16.32
N LEU A 10 8.56 44.25 16.88
CA LEU A 10 9.39 43.27 16.17
C LEU A 10 8.50 42.36 15.32
N SER A 11 8.64 42.45 14.00
CA SER A 11 7.99 41.54 13.05
C SER A 11 8.82 40.26 12.90
N ALA A 12 8.28 39.12 13.34
CA ALA A 12 8.89 37.81 13.10
C ALA A 12 8.58 37.34 11.68
N VAL A 13 9.61 37.20 10.85
CA VAL A 13 9.51 36.57 9.51
C VAL A 13 9.49 35.05 9.67
N ALA A 14 8.32 34.44 9.47
CA ALA A 14 8.19 32.99 9.39
C ALA A 14 8.77 32.51 8.04
N SER A 15 9.82 31.70 8.09
CA SER A 15 10.39 31.06 6.90
C SER A 15 9.53 29.86 6.52
N ALA A 16 8.83 29.93 5.38
CA ALA A 16 8.11 28.79 4.83
C ALA A 16 9.11 27.74 4.35
N GLN A 17 9.12 26.56 4.97
CA GLN A 17 9.89 25.43 4.49
C GLN A 17 9.21 24.84 3.25
N VAL A 18 9.94 24.78 2.13
CA VAL A 18 9.48 24.10 0.92
C VAL A 18 9.56 22.59 1.16
N VAL A 19 8.41 21.94 1.30
CA VAL A 19 8.32 20.48 1.37
C VAL A 19 8.53 19.92 -0.04
N ILE A 20 9.71 19.33 -0.28
CA ILE A 20 10.00 18.62 -1.53
C ILE A 20 9.28 17.26 -1.44
N VAL A 21 8.18 17.11 -2.17
CA VAL A 21 7.48 15.82 -2.30
C VAL A 21 8.18 15.01 -3.40
N PRO A 22 8.74 13.83 -3.11
CA PRO A 22 9.34 12.97 -4.12
C PRO A 22 8.32 12.62 -5.22
N THR A 23 8.78 12.61 -6.48
CA THR A 23 7.91 12.37 -7.63
C THR A 23 7.54 10.89 -7.83
N GLY A 24 8.23 9.97 -7.14
CA GLY A 24 8.01 8.52 -7.20
C GLY A 24 7.61 7.90 -5.86
N PRO A 25 7.28 6.59 -5.86
CA PRO A 25 6.93 5.86 -4.64
C PRO A 25 8.05 5.89 -3.61
N VAL A 26 7.71 6.26 -2.38
CA VAL A 26 8.62 6.26 -1.23
C VAL A 26 8.23 5.13 -0.30
N ARG A 27 9.14 4.17 -0.11
CA ARG A 27 8.97 3.05 0.83
C ARG A 27 9.01 3.55 2.28
N GLY A 28 8.10 3.05 3.10
CA GLY A 28 8.14 3.22 4.55
C GLY A 28 9.22 2.35 5.20
N PRO A 29 9.36 2.42 6.54
CA PRO A 29 10.46 1.80 7.26
C PRO A 29 10.38 0.27 7.36
N ASN A 30 9.19 -0.31 7.21
CA ASN A 30 8.95 -1.73 7.44
C ASN A 30 8.43 -2.42 6.18
N THR A 31 9.01 -3.57 5.85
CA THR A 31 8.42 -4.49 4.88
C THR A 31 7.67 -5.58 5.63
N LEU A 32 6.48 -5.91 5.15
CA LEU A 32 5.50 -6.71 5.84
C LEU A 32 5.14 -7.95 5.03
N VAL A 33 4.89 -9.04 5.74
CA VAL A 33 4.13 -10.18 5.22
C VAL A 33 2.74 -10.14 5.84
N PHE A 34 1.73 -10.13 4.98
CA PHE A 34 0.33 -10.12 5.38
C PHE A 34 -0.19 -11.54 5.47
N LYS A 35 -0.70 -11.92 6.65
CA LYS A 35 -1.32 -13.22 6.92
C LYS A 35 -2.80 -13.02 7.25
N GLU A 36 -3.67 -13.50 6.38
CA GLU A 36 -5.12 -13.47 6.55
C GLU A 36 -5.54 -14.24 7.82
N ILE A 37 -6.35 -13.61 8.65
CA ILE A 37 -6.96 -14.20 9.84
C ILE A 37 -8.12 -15.08 9.38
N ASN A 38 -8.16 -16.33 9.87
CA ASN A 38 -9.12 -17.35 9.44
C ASN A 38 -9.02 -17.71 7.93
N GLY A 39 -7.88 -17.43 7.29
CA GLY A 39 -7.60 -17.86 5.92
C GLY A 39 -7.47 -19.39 5.79
N VAL A 40 -7.28 -19.89 4.56
CA VAL A 40 -7.07 -21.32 4.31
C VAL A 40 -5.85 -21.81 5.09
N LYS A 41 -6.01 -22.86 5.89
CA LYS A 41 -4.90 -23.46 6.65
C LYS A 41 -3.72 -23.80 5.73
N ASN A 42 -2.52 -23.39 6.12
CA ASN A 42 -1.27 -23.48 5.36
C ASN A 42 -1.22 -22.64 4.07
N ASN A 43 -2.27 -21.86 3.78
CA ASN A 43 -2.36 -20.92 2.68
C ASN A 43 -2.96 -19.58 3.14
N GLU A 44 -2.36 -18.94 4.14
CA GLU A 44 -2.91 -17.73 4.76
C GLU A 44 -2.21 -16.44 4.30
N CYS A 45 -1.02 -16.53 3.71
CA CYS A 45 -0.25 -15.33 3.37
C CYS A 45 -0.58 -14.80 1.99
N LEU A 46 -0.62 -13.47 1.87
CA LEU A 46 -0.82 -12.78 0.61
C LEU A 46 0.40 -12.97 -0.30
N THR A 47 0.15 -13.28 -1.57
CA THR A 47 1.16 -13.38 -2.62
C THR A 47 0.72 -12.69 -3.88
N PHE A 48 1.69 -12.33 -4.71
CA PHE A 48 1.48 -11.89 -6.08
C PHE A 48 2.01 -12.96 -7.02
N THR A 49 1.17 -13.46 -7.91
CA THR A 49 1.59 -14.37 -8.99
C THR A 49 2.33 -13.61 -10.10
N ASN A 50 2.86 -14.31 -11.11
CA ASN A 50 3.61 -13.67 -12.20
C ASN A 50 2.75 -12.75 -13.07
N ASP A 51 1.45 -13.00 -13.18
CA ASP A 51 0.51 -12.12 -13.88
C ASP A 51 0.01 -10.94 -13.00
N GLY A 52 0.45 -10.89 -11.75
CA GLY A 52 0.08 -9.85 -10.80
C GLY A 52 -1.23 -10.11 -10.05
N THR A 53 -1.90 -11.24 -10.28
CA THR A 53 -3.04 -11.66 -9.47
C THR A 53 -2.59 -11.89 -8.02
N ILE A 54 -3.41 -11.43 -7.08
CA ILE A 54 -3.16 -11.62 -5.66
C ILE A 54 -3.85 -12.92 -5.23
N VAL A 55 -3.09 -13.81 -4.62
CA VAL A 55 -3.63 -15.08 -4.09
C VAL A 55 -3.14 -15.33 -2.67
N ASN A 56 -3.72 -16.33 -2.03
CA ASN A 56 -3.37 -16.84 -0.72
C ASN A 56 -2.51 -18.11 -0.84
N THR A 57 -1.55 -18.28 0.06
CA THR A 57 -0.52 -19.32 -0.05
C THR A 57 0.28 -19.46 1.24
N ALA A 58 1.10 -20.50 1.36
CA ALA A 58 1.99 -20.69 2.48
C ALA A 58 2.84 -19.44 2.76
N CYS A 59 2.95 -19.11 4.05
CA CYS A 59 3.76 -17.99 4.52
C CYS A 59 5.24 -18.29 4.34
N ALA A 60 5.95 -17.40 3.64
CA ALA A 60 7.38 -17.48 3.43
C ALA A 60 7.99 -16.09 3.61
N ASN A 61 8.48 -15.80 4.82
CA ASN A 61 8.95 -14.48 5.21
C ASN A 61 10.11 -13.94 4.38
N ALA A 62 10.90 -14.83 3.78
CA ALA A 62 12.05 -14.46 2.95
C ALA A 62 11.72 -14.32 1.46
N ASN A 63 10.47 -14.53 1.04
CA ASN A 63 10.12 -14.46 -0.38
C ASN A 63 9.60 -13.08 -0.78
N ALA A 64 10.21 -12.45 -1.79
CA ALA A 64 9.84 -11.11 -2.25
C ALA A 64 8.39 -11.02 -2.78
N ASP A 65 7.81 -12.12 -3.27
CA ASP A 65 6.43 -12.17 -3.74
C ASP A 65 5.39 -12.27 -2.60
N ARG A 66 5.83 -12.40 -1.33
CA ARG A 66 4.99 -12.31 -0.11
C ARG A 66 5.16 -11.00 0.64
N GLN A 67 6.08 -10.17 0.19
CA GLN A 67 6.53 -8.98 0.91
C GLN A 67 5.94 -7.71 0.29
N VAL A 68 5.43 -6.85 1.16
CA VAL A 68 4.81 -5.58 0.79
C VAL A 68 5.29 -4.51 1.76
N THR A 69 5.72 -3.37 1.24
CA THR A 69 6.17 -2.22 2.02
C THR A 69 5.11 -1.12 1.95
N PRO A 70 4.42 -0.78 3.05
CA PRO A 70 3.62 0.44 3.10
C PRO A 70 4.49 1.66 2.79
N GLY A 71 3.94 2.62 2.06
CA GLY A 71 4.68 3.78 1.60
C GLY A 71 3.77 4.94 1.19
N LYS A 72 4.36 5.93 0.52
CA LYS A 72 3.66 7.11 0.02
C LYS A 72 3.95 7.35 -1.46
N LEU A 73 2.96 7.85 -2.20
CA LEU A 73 3.13 8.45 -3.52
C LEU A 73 2.33 9.74 -3.58
N LEU A 74 3.02 10.87 -3.79
CA LEU A 74 2.39 12.19 -3.81
C LEU A 74 1.47 12.45 -2.59
N GLY A 75 1.87 11.97 -1.42
CA GLY A 75 1.11 12.10 -0.16
C GLY A 75 0.06 11.01 0.10
N ALA A 76 -0.40 10.30 -0.93
CA ALA A 76 -1.34 9.18 -0.80
C ALA A 76 -0.64 7.93 -0.27
N ASP A 77 -1.33 7.18 0.60
CA ASP A 77 -0.87 5.85 1.02
C ASP A 77 -0.91 4.85 -0.13
N ILE A 78 0.14 4.04 -0.20
CA ILE A 78 0.33 2.96 -1.16
C ILE A 78 0.89 1.73 -0.47
N LEU A 79 0.61 0.55 -1.02
CA LEU A 79 1.23 -0.72 -0.64
C LEU A 79 2.16 -1.19 -1.75
N ILE A 80 3.46 -1.00 -1.57
CA ILE A 80 4.48 -1.30 -2.58
C ILE A 80 4.82 -2.78 -2.54
N ILE A 81 4.75 -3.44 -3.67
CA ILE A 81 5.07 -4.86 -3.81
C ILE A 81 6.59 -5.03 -3.90
N GLN A 82 7.15 -6.02 -3.20
CA GLN A 82 8.59 -6.24 -3.20
C GLN A 82 9.09 -6.95 -4.46
N ARG A 83 8.34 -7.90 -5.03
CA ARG A 83 8.75 -8.66 -6.23
C ARG A 83 8.90 -7.79 -7.48
N SER A 84 9.79 -8.21 -8.37
CA SER A 84 9.81 -7.77 -9.78
C SER A 84 8.84 -8.55 -10.65
N PHE A 85 8.54 -7.96 -11.81
CA PHE A 85 7.76 -8.59 -12.88
C PHE A 85 8.61 -8.71 -14.15
N LEU A 86 8.34 -9.77 -14.92
CA LEU A 86 9.08 -10.15 -16.12
C LEU A 86 8.12 -10.47 -17.27
N GLN A 87 8.65 -10.41 -18.49
CA GLN A 87 7.95 -10.93 -19.67
C GLN A 87 7.82 -12.46 -19.60
N PRO A 88 6.77 -13.07 -20.18
CA PRO A 88 5.66 -12.44 -20.89
C PRO A 88 4.46 -12.07 -20.01
N PHE A 89 4.52 -12.31 -18.69
CA PHE A 89 3.33 -12.26 -17.82
C PHE A 89 2.82 -10.84 -17.54
N ARG A 90 3.72 -9.91 -17.17
CA ARG A 90 3.41 -8.49 -16.94
C ARG A 90 4.43 -7.59 -17.61
N PRO A 91 4.45 -7.54 -18.96
CA PRO A 91 5.39 -6.70 -19.71
C PRO A 91 5.25 -5.22 -19.35
N ASP A 92 4.04 -4.79 -18.95
CA ASP A 92 3.70 -3.44 -18.51
C ASP A 92 4.32 -3.04 -17.16
N LEU A 93 4.76 -4.02 -16.34
CA LEU A 93 5.40 -3.79 -15.04
C LEU A 93 6.92 -4.01 -15.06
N VAL A 94 7.50 -4.41 -16.19
CA VAL A 94 8.95 -4.65 -16.28
C VAL A 94 9.71 -3.35 -16.03
N GLY A 95 10.64 -3.37 -15.07
CA GLY A 95 11.44 -2.21 -14.69
C GLY A 95 10.69 -1.14 -13.91
N LYS A 96 9.44 -1.41 -13.50
CA LYS A 96 8.61 -0.47 -12.74
C LYS A 96 8.47 -0.89 -11.28
N THR A 97 8.11 0.07 -10.43
CA THR A 97 7.71 -0.21 -9.05
C THR A 97 6.25 -0.62 -9.04
N ALA A 98 5.97 -1.85 -8.62
CA ALA A 98 4.61 -2.35 -8.51
C ALA A 98 3.98 -2.01 -7.16
N CYS A 99 2.69 -1.71 -7.15
CA CYS A 99 1.86 -1.47 -5.97
C CYS A 99 0.63 -2.38 -6.01
N ILE A 100 0.02 -2.64 -4.86
CA ILE A 100 -1.35 -3.16 -4.81
C ILE A 100 -2.28 -2.04 -5.26
N GLY A 101 -2.97 -2.24 -6.39
CA GLY A 101 -3.97 -1.31 -6.94
C GLY A 101 -5.35 -1.96 -7.02
N PHE A 102 -6.38 -1.13 -7.04
CA PHE A 102 -7.77 -1.53 -7.24
C PHE A 102 -8.36 -0.83 -8.47
N ASN A 103 -8.86 -1.62 -9.42
CA ASN A 103 -9.36 -1.10 -10.71
C ASN A 103 -10.90 -0.92 -10.74
N GLY A 104 -11.57 -0.98 -9.59
CA GLY A 104 -13.03 -0.93 -9.48
C GLY A 104 -13.69 -2.30 -9.31
N THR A 105 -13.03 -3.41 -9.67
CA THR A 105 -13.58 -4.78 -9.50
C THR A 105 -12.61 -5.76 -8.84
N THR A 106 -11.31 -5.49 -8.91
CA THR A 106 -10.29 -6.45 -8.50
C THR A 106 -9.07 -5.74 -7.94
N PHE A 107 -8.47 -6.32 -6.90
CA PHE A 107 -7.16 -5.93 -6.42
C PHE A 107 -6.08 -6.75 -7.14
N ARG A 108 -5.06 -6.08 -7.67
CA ARG A 108 -3.92 -6.74 -8.34
C ARG A 108 -2.65 -5.90 -8.23
N ALA A 109 -1.53 -6.48 -8.64
CA ALA A 109 -0.32 -5.71 -8.85
C ALA A 109 -0.51 -4.73 -10.01
N GLU A 110 -0.14 -3.47 -9.80
CA GLU A 110 -0.20 -2.41 -10.81
C GLU A 110 1.06 -1.55 -10.75
N ASP A 111 1.32 -0.79 -11.81
CA ASP A 111 2.34 0.26 -11.76
C ASP A 111 1.91 1.28 -10.70
N CYS A 112 2.76 1.56 -9.71
CA CYS A 112 2.43 2.56 -8.69
C CYS A 112 2.10 3.92 -9.30
N ALA A 113 2.62 4.25 -10.49
CA ALA A 113 2.35 5.50 -11.18
C ALA A 113 1.05 5.50 -12.01
N GLU A 114 0.36 4.35 -12.12
CA GLU A 114 -0.91 4.23 -12.85
C GLU A 114 -1.98 5.10 -12.18
N ARG A 115 -2.67 5.92 -12.98
CA ARG A 115 -3.65 6.90 -12.50
C ARG A 115 -5.09 6.46 -12.68
N SER A 116 -5.32 5.43 -13.50
CA SER A 116 -6.63 4.82 -13.72
C SER A 116 -7.01 3.77 -12.66
N VAL A 117 -6.11 3.49 -11.71
CA VAL A 117 -6.35 2.56 -10.59
C VAL A 117 -6.27 3.31 -9.26
N LEU A 118 -7.13 2.93 -8.33
CA LEU A 118 -7.04 3.42 -6.96
C LEU A 118 -5.83 2.78 -6.28
N THR A 119 -5.07 3.58 -5.55
CA THR A 119 -4.02 3.04 -4.68
C THR A 119 -4.66 2.32 -3.50
N THR A 120 -3.85 1.67 -2.67
CA THR A 120 -4.35 0.93 -1.51
C THR A 120 -3.50 1.20 -0.29
N TYR A 121 -4.09 1.03 0.88
CA TYR A 121 -3.42 1.20 2.15
C TYR A 121 -3.80 0.07 3.11
N PHE A 122 -2.97 -0.11 4.13
CA PHE A 122 -3.28 -1.00 5.24
C PHE A 122 -3.84 -0.17 6.39
N ASP A 123 -5.12 -0.36 6.68
CA ASP A 123 -5.77 0.16 7.88
C ASP A 123 -5.31 -0.68 9.08
N VAL A 124 -4.30 -0.18 9.78
CA VAL A 124 -3.73 -0.83 10.96
C VAL A 124 -4.76 -0.99 12.09
N GLY A 125 -5.71 -0.06 12.22
CA GLY A 125 -6.70 -0.08 13.29
C GLY A 125 -7.69 -1.24 13.17
N ASN A 126 -8.05 -1.59 11.94
CA ASN A 126 -8.98 -2.69 11.65
C ASN A 126 -8.32 -3.96 11.08
N GLY A 127 -7.03 -3.87 10.75
CA GLY A 127 -6.24 -4.94 10.14
C GLY A 127 -6.65 -5.22 8.69
N ARG A 128 -7.03 -4.21 7.90
CA ARG A 128 -7.64 -4.39 6.56
C ARG A 128 -6.80 -3.77 5.46
N ILE A 129 -6.83 -4.36 4.26
CA ILE A 129 -6.30 -3.71 3.05
C ILE A 129 -7.47 -3.07 2.30
N VAL A 130 -7.38 -1.77 2.07
CA VAL A 130 -8.48 -0.92 1.60
C VAL A 130 -8.03 -0.10 0.40
N ALA A 131 -8.92 0.11 -0.56
CA ALA A 131 -8.70 1.03 -1.68
C ALA A 131 -8.76 2.48 -1.20
N ASN A 132 -7.84 3.31 -1.70
CA ASN A 132 -7.80 4.73 -1.44
C ASN A 132 -8.63 5.44 -2.52
N GLY A 133 -9.91 5.65 -2.23
CA GLY A 133 -10.82 6.38 -3.11
C GLY A 133 -11.93 7.04 -2.30
N ASP A 134 -12.19 8.31 -2.59
CA ASP A 134 -13.29 9.05 -1.97
C ASP A 134 -14.62 8.33 -2.26
N GLY A 135 -15.31 7.92 -1.20
CA GLY A 135 -16.59 7.22 -1.31
C GLY A 135 -16.52 5.76 -1.78
N TRP A 136 -15.33 5.17 -1.90
CA TRP A 136 -15.14 3.76 -2.27
C TRP A 136 -14.66 2.95 -1.07
N PRO A 137 -15.56 2.29 -0.32
CA PRO A 137 -15.18 1.51 0.85
C PRO A 137 -14.55 0.15 0.49
N ALA A 138 -14.12 -0.05 -0.76
CA ALA A 138 -13.69 -1.34 -1.26
C ALA A 138 -12.46 -1.88 -0.50
N CYS A 139 -12.49 -3.16 -0.16
CA CYS A 139 -11.41 -3.83 0.56
C CYS A 139 -11.20 -5.27 0.09
N LEU A 140 -10.05 -5.84 0.43
CA LEU A 140 -9.84 -7.28 0.30
C LEU A 140 -10.78 -8.02 1.26
N SER A 141 -11.60 -8.93 0.73
CA SER A 141 -12.64 -9.66 1.49
C SER A 141 -12.28 -11.11 1.81
N GLY A 142 -11.05 -11.52 1.50
CA GLY A 142 -10.55 -12.88 1.73
C GLY A 142 -10.15 -13.50 0.40
N HIS A 143 -10.57 -14.74 0.17
CA HIS A 143 -10.21 -15.50 -1.03
C HIS A 143 -11.35 -16.41 -1.51
N ASP A 144 -11.32 -16.78 -2.79
CA ASP A 144 -12.22 -17.77 -3.39
C ASP A 144 -11.69 -19.21 -3.22
N SER A 145 -12.41 -20.19 -3.78
CA SER A 145 -12.01 -21.60 -3.75
C SER A 145 -10.67 -21.91 -4.44
N LYS A 146 -10.14 -20.99 -5.26
CA LYS A 146 -8.84 -21.07 -5.93
C LYS A 146 -7.77 -20.24 -5.21
N ALA A 147 -8.07 -19.78 -3.99
CA ALA A 147 -7.24 -18.89 -3.19
C ALA A 147 -7.01 -17.51 -3.82
N ILE A 148 -7.75 -17.12 -4.87
CA ILE A 148 -7.64 -15.77 -5.45
C ILE A 148 -8.35 -14.81 -4.51
N VAL A 149 -7.72 -13.68 -4.21
CA VAL A 149 -8.35 -12.73 -3.27
C VAL A 149 -9.64 -12.15 -3.85
N THR A 150 -10.64 -12.01 -3.00
CA THR A 150 -11.94 -11.45 -3.35
C THR A 150 -12.05 -9.99 -2.92
N VAL A 151 -13.04 -9.29 -3.48
CA VAL A 151 -13.35 -7.89 -3.19
C VAL A 151 -14.66 -7.83 -2.43
N ASP A 152 -14.74 -6.96 -1.44
CA ASP A 152 -16.02 -6.41 -0.98
C ASP A 152 -16.02 -4.92 -1.32
N ASP A 153 -16.88 -4.53 -2.25
CA ASP A 153 -17.03 -3.16 -2.74
C ASP A 153 -17.81 -2.26 -1.77
N THR A 154 -18.46 -2.84 -0.75
CA THR A 154 -19.18 -2.13 0.32
C THR A 154 -18.33 -1.89 1.57
N GLY A 155 -17.20 -2.58 1.71
CA GLY A 155 -16.29 -2.48 2.85
C GLY A 155 -16.80 -3.10 4.17
N ARG A 156 -17.86 -3.89 4.12
CA ARG A 156 -18.56 -4.42 5.31
C ARG A 156 -17.95 -5.71 5.82
N SER A 157 -17.44 -6.53 4.93
CA SER A 157 -16.96 -7.90 5.10
C SER A 157 -15.51 -8.03 4.62
N CYS A 158 -14.67 -7.07 5.01
CA CYS A 158 -13.24 -7.13 4.73
C CYS A 158 -12.56 -8.25 5.51
N ALA A 159 -11.65 -8.95 4.85
CA ALA A 159 -10.70 -9.83 5.53
C ALA A 159 -9.78 -9.02 6.43
N GLN A 160 -9.37 -9.66 7.52
CA GLN A 160 -8.42 -9.10 8.45
C GLN A 160 -7.07 -9.78 8.28
N PHE A 161 -5.99 -9.03 8.52
CA PHE A 161 -4.63 -9.49 8.36
C PHE A 161 -3.83 -9.23 9.63
N THR A 162 -3.08 -10.23 10.06
CA THR A 162 -1.91 -10.04 10.91
C THR A 162 -0.70 -9.73 10.04
N ILE A 163 0.26 -8.99 10.59
CA ILE A 163 1.48 -8.59 9.88
C ILE A 163 2.72 -9.12 10.58
N THR A 164 3.70 -9.54 9.79
CA THR A 164 5.06 -9.81 10.28
C THR A 164 6.02 -8.85 9.59
N ALA A 165 6.75 -8.04 10.37
CA ALA A 165 7.81 -7.21 9.84
C ALA A 165 9.03 -8.09 9.48
N VAL A 166 9.60 -7.87 8.30
CA VAL A 166 10.70 -8.67 7.76
C VAL A 166 11.77 -7.77 7.13
N THR A 167 12.98 -8.31 7.02
CA THR A 167 14.00 -7.71 6.17
C THR A 167 13.57 -7.82 4.70
N PRO A 168 13.60 -6.72 3.92
CA PRO A 168 13.23 -6.76 2.52
C PRO A 168 14.14 -7.71 1.74
N THR A 169 13.56 -8.65 1.00
CA THR A 169 14.27 -9.52 0.05
C THR A 169 14.44 -8.79 -1.27
N LYS A 170 15.54 -9.03 -2.00
CA LYS A 170 15.73 -8.44 -3.33
C LYS A 170 14.55 -8.77 -4.26
N PRO A 171 14.01 -7.78 -5.01
CA PRO A 171 12.97 -7.97 -6.01
C PRO A 171 13.31 -8.95 -7.13
#